data_AF-A0A850G5H8-F1
#
_entry.id   AF-A0A850G5H8-F1
#
_cell.length_a   1.000
_cell.length_b   1.000
_cell.length_c   1.000
_cell.angle_alpha   90.00
_cell.angle_beta   90.00
_cell.angle_gamma   90.00
#
_symmetry.space_group_name_H-M   'P 1'
#
loop_
_entity.id
_entity.type
_entity.pdbx_description
1 polymer ?
#
loop_
_entity_poly.entity_id
_entity_poly.type
_entity_poly.pdbx_seq_one_letter_code
_entity_poly.pdbx_strand_id
1 'polypeptide(L)'
;MRAPKLAAVGSCLALVLLPGCLNCFDEGELEAAYEAGKADAEAANVAEFTRGRGDASRLTYADGEADGEVEGYADGYYDGYYGALGYARGYDDGWVEGYAEGGFDPLACSAGAGEGYADGQAEGSDIGWSEGYVEGWDEGWYEGYADGSQGCALRREAKADPEDLSTCERRGYDRNVDRGAYDRGYTQGKRDNPEYQAGYTHAYELAYLAGRVDGQVQGYAEGLADGYAQGYAGGYDLAYAQCYDQAWPQGFDAGYTPGWTQGYDFGWYEGYDVGYGDALDEC
;
A
#
# COMPACT_ATOMS: atom_id res chain seq x y z
N MET A 1 26.90 40.09 52.84
CA MET A 1 25.73 40.95 52.54
C MET A 1 24.48 40.07 52.45
N ARG A 2 23.27 40.61 52.27
CA ARG A 2 22.02 39.82 52.38
C ARG A 2 21.75 38.92 51.16
N ALA A 3 21.06 37.82 51.39
CA ALA A 3 20.43 37.00 50.36
C ALA A 3 18.94 37.38 50.16
N PRO A 4 18.32 36.94 49.06
CA PRO A 4 17.12 36.11 49.09
C PRO A 4 17.50 34.66 48.67
N LYS A 5 17.01 33.56 49.24
CA LYS A 5 15.67 33.19 49.77
C LYS A 5 14.55 33.16 48.71
N LEU A 6 14.57 32.09 47.91
CA LEU A 6 13.37 31.33 47.50
C LEU A 6 13.69 29.86 47.82
N ALA A 7 13.26 29.33 48.96
CA ALA A 7 11.91 28.81 49.21
C ALA A 7 11.74 27.38 48.63
N ALA A 8 12.29 26.40 49.35
CA ALA A 8 11.94 25.00 49.12
C ALA A 8 10.49 24.76 49.61
N VAL A 9 9.67 24.12 48.77
CA VAL A 9 8.34 23.62 49.13
C VAL A 9 8.30 22.14 48.77
N GLY A 10 8.74 21.30 49.71
CA GLY A 10 8.28 19.91 49.73
C GLY A 10 6.85 19.89 50.25
N SER A 11 5.96 19.15 49.58
CA SER A 11 4.55 19.06 49.99
C SER A 11 3.99 17.65 49.78
N CYS A 12 4.45 16.71 50.60
CA CYS A 12 3.62 15.56 50.94
C CYS A 12 2.43 16.07 51.76
N LEU A 13 1.31 16.41 51.10
CA LEU A 13 -0.06 16.26 51.60
C LEU A 13 -1.06 16.72 50.52
N ALA A 14 -1.63 15.75 49.78
CA ALA A 14 -2.81 15.96 48.94
C ALA A 14 -3.56 14.62 48.79
N LEU A 15 -3.99 14.07 49.94
CA LEU A 15 -4.91 12.93 50.00
C LEU A 15 -6.29 13.39 49.51
N VAL A 16 -6.43 13.51 48.18
CA VAL A 16 -7.68 13.82 47.49
C VAL A 16 -8.15 12.55 46.82
N LEU A 17 -8.95 11.78 47.56
CA LEU A 17 -9.69 10.64 47.04
C LEU A 17 -10.55 11.10 45.85
N LEU A 18 -10.20 10.68 44.64
CA LEU A 18 -11.00 10.93 43.44
C LEU A 18 -12.14 9.90 43.40
N PRO A 19 -13.41 10.27 43.65
CA PRO A 19 -14.52 9.34 43.51
C PRO A 19 -14.68 8.99 42.02
N GLY A 20 -14.78 7.70 41.70
CA GLY A 20 -14.99 7.23 40.31
C GLY A 20 -13.78 6.57 39.63
N CYS A 21 -12.79 6.10 40.38
CA CYS A 21 -11.94 4.97 39.96
C CYS A 21 -11.99 3.86 41.00
N LEU A 22 -12.80 2.82 40.73
CA LEU A 22 -12.70 1.54 41.44
C LEU A 22 -11.25 1.04 41.34
N ASN A 23 -10.56 1.03 42.48
CA ASN A 23 -9.27 0.38 42.65
C ASN A 23 -9.49 -1.04 43.20
N CYS A 24 -8.67 -2.00 42.76
CA CYS A 24 -8.75 -3.40 43.21
C CYS A 24 -7.49 -3.81 43.98
N PHE A 25 -6.75 -2.81 44.49
CA PHE A 25 -5.44 -2.93 45.13
C PHE A 25 -5.39 -1.99 46.34
N ASP A 26 -6.40 -2.12 47.22
CA ASP A 26 -6.62 -1.27 48.40
C ASP A 26 -6.44 -2.09 49.71
N GLU A 27 -5.64 -3.17 49.68
CA GLU A 27 -5.29 -4.03 50.83
C GLU A 27 -6.53 -4.57 51.61
N GLY A 28 -7.56 -5.01 50.88
CA GLY A 28 -8.85 -5.45 51.45
C GLY A 28 -9.68 -6.36 50.55
N GLU A 29 -11.00 -6.43 50.80
CA GLU A 29 -11.91 -7.38 50.15
C GLU A 29 -11.96 -7.25 48.61
N LEU A 30 -11.76 -6.05 48.07
CA LEU A 30 -11.65 -5.80 46.62
C LEU A 30 -10.41 -6.45 45.98
N GLU A 31 -9.33 -6.57 46.74
CA GLU A 31 -8.07 -7.20 46.30
C GLU A 31 -8.12 -8.73 46.48
N ALA A 32 -8.76 -9.20 47.56
CA ALA A 32 -9.10 -10.62 47.71
C ALA A 32 -10.02 -11.12 46.59
N ALA A 33 -11.00 -10.32 46.16
CA ALA A 33 -11.85 -10.63 45.00
C ALA A 33 -11.04 -10.67 43.69
N TYR A 34 -10.12 -9.71 43.49
CA TYR A 34 -9.24 -9.69 42.31
C TYR A 34 -8.33 -10.92 42.23
N GLU A 35 -7.67 -11.30 43.34
CA GLU A 35 -6.81 -12.48 43.37
C GLU A 35 -7.60 -13.80 43.28
N ALA A 36 -8.84 -13.85 43.76
CA ALA A 36 -9.75 -14.99 43.52
C ALA A 36 -10.08 -15.15 42.03
N GLY A 37 -10.53 -14.09 41.35
CA GLY A 37 -10.82 -14.14 39.92
C GLY A 37 -9.59 -14.46 39.05
N LYS A 38 -8.39 -14.04 39.50
CA LYS A 38 -7.12 -14.45 38.89
C LYS A 38 -6.83 -15.94 39.10
N ALA A 39 -7.04 -16.49 40.30
CA ALA A 39 -6.84 -17.92 40.56
C ALA A 39 -7.79 -18.79 39.73
N ASP A 40 -9.04 -18.36 39.54
CA ASP A 40 -10.00 -19.01 38.66
C ASP A 40 -9.59 -18.92 37.18
N ALA A 41 -9.00 -17.81 36.74
CA ALA A 41 -8.40 -17.70 35.41
C ALA A 41 -7.18 -18.62 35.24
N GLU A 42 -6.27 -18.69 36.22
CA GLU A 42 -5.14 -19.62 36.20
C GLU A 42 -5.61 -21.08 36.10
N ALA A 43 -6.66 -21.46 36.85
CA ALA A 43 -7.29 -22.77 36.76
C ALA A 43 -7.95 -23.03 35.38
N ALA A 44 -8.67 -22.06 34.84
CA ALA A 44 -9.28 -22.13 33.50
C ALA A 44 -8.23 -22.28 32.39
N ASN A 45 -7.11 -21.55 32.50
CA ASN A 45 -5.99 -21.63 31.54
C ASN A 45 -5.37 -23.04 31.54
N VAL A 46 -5.15 -23.63 32.72
CA VAL A 46 -4.63 -25.01 32.84
C VAL A 46 -5.64 -26.03 32.31
N ALA A 47 -6.93 -25.84 32.57
CA ALA A 47 -7.99 -26.70 32.04
C ALA A 47 -8.04 -26.65 30.50
N GLU A 48 -8.05 -25.46 29.90
CA GLU A 48 -8.11 -25.29 28.44
C GLU A 48 -6.85 -25.77 27.72
N PHE A 49 -5.66 -25.54 28.30
CA PHE A 49 -4.41 -26.12 27.78
C PHE A 49 -4.44 -27.64 27.82
N THR A 50 -4.95 -28.23 28.91
CA THR A 50 -5.08 -29.69 29.06
C THR A 50 -6.13 -30.24 28.08
N ARG A 51 -7.22 -29.50 27.85
CA ARG A 51 -8.25 -29.83 26.86
C ARG A 51 -7.67 -29.84 25.45
N GLY A 52 -6.98 -28.77 25.02
CA GLY A 52 -6.34 -28.69 23.71
C GLY A 52 -5.32 -29.79 23.48
N ARG A 53 -4.47 -30.06 24.49
CA ARG A 53 -3.51 -31.17 24.43
C ARG A 53 -4.22 -32.53 24.29
N GLY A 54 -5.29 -32.74 25.03
CA GLY A 54 -6.10 -33.97 24.99
C GLY A 54 -6.90 -34.14 23.69
N ASP A 55 -7.32 -33.03 23.08
CA ASP A 55 -8.05 -33.02 21.81
C ASP A 55 -7.09 -33.32 20.64
N ALA A 56 -5.92 -32.67 20.59
CA ALA A 56 -4.87 -32.97 19.61
C ALA A 56 -4.25 -34.37 19.77
N SER A 57 -4.25 -34.95 20.98
CA SER A 57 -3.82 -36.34 21.18
C SER A 57 -4.82 -37.39 20.66
N ARG A 58 -5.96 -36.97 20.10
CA ARG A 58 -6.93 -37.85 19.40
C ARG A 58 -6.93 -37.66 17.88
N LEU A 59 -6.07 -36.79 17.35
CA LEU A 59 -5.81 -36.70 15.91
C LEU A 59 -5.12 -37.97 15.42
N THR A 60 -5.50 -38.40 14.23
CA THR A 60 -5.06 -39.63 13.57
C THR A 60 -3.95 -39.36 12.57
N TYR A 61 -3.43 -40.44 11.98
CA TYR A 61 -2.56 -40.39 10.81
C TYR A 61 -3.16 -39.54 9.67
N ALA A 62 -4.46 -39.68 9.39
CA ALA A 62 -5.13 -39.00 8.28
C ALA A 62 -5.35 -37.49 8.52
N ASP A 63 -5.55 -37.08 9.78
CA ASP A 63 -5.53 -35.65 10.15
C ASP A 63 -4.12 -35.07 9.94
N GLY A 64 -3.09 -35.87 10.21
CA GLY A 64 -1.70 -35.56 9.87
C GLY A 64 -1.47 -35.39 8.38
N GLU A 65 -1.90 -36.37 7.56
CA GLU A 65 -1.78 -36.30 6.10
C GLU A 65 -2.46 -35.07 5.52
N ALA A 66 -3.69 -34.75 5.95
CA ALA A 66 -4.45 -33.61 5.43
C ALA A 66 -3.80 -32.26 5.77
N ASP A 67 -3.38 -32.06 7.03
CA ASP A 67 -2.65 -30.83 7.42
C ASP A 67 -1.29 -30.76 6.70
N GLY A 68 -0.59 -31.88 6.54
CA GLY A 68 0.71 -31.96 5.87
C GLY A 68 0.64 -31.70 4.36
N GLU A 69 -0.39 -32.20 3.67
CA GLU A 69 -0.61 -31.95 2.24
C GLU A 69 -0.85 -30.45 1.98
N VAL A 70 -1.68 -29.81 2.80
CA VAL A 70 -2.03 -28.38 2.65
C VAL A 70 -0.87 -27.47 3.03
N GLU A 71 -0.24 -27.67 4.20
CA GLU A 71 0.91 -26.85 4.65
C GLU A 71 2.11 -27.07 3.72
N GLY A 72 2.39 -28.32 3.34
CA GLY A 72 3.49 -28.67 2.44
C GLY A 72 3.35 -28.08 1.04
N TYR A 73 2.18 -28.23 0.40
CA TYR A 73 1.97 -27.65 -0.93
C TYR A 73 2.08 -26.12 -0.91
N ALA A 74 1.55 -25.46 0.13
CA ALA A 74 1.61 -24.00 0.25
C ALA A 74 3.05 -23.47 0.41
N ASP A 75 3.83 -24.05 1.34
CA ASP A 75 5.24 -23.71 1.55
C ASP A 75 6.06 -24.01 0.28
N GLY A 76 5.81 -25.16 -0.35
CA GLY A 76 6.48 -25.57 -1.57
C GLY A 76 6.21 -24.62 -2.74
N TYR A 77 4.95 -24.27 -2.96
CA TYR A 77 4.54 -23.31 -4.00
C TYR A 77 5.19 -21.94 -3.78
N TYR A 78 5.21 -21.46 -2.53
CA TYR A 78 5.87 -20.20 -2.18
C TYR A 78 7.37 -20.22 -2.52
N ASP A 79 8.10 -21.25 -2.07
CA ASP A 79 9.52 -21.43 -2.35
C ASP A 79 9.82 -21.65 -3.85
N GLY A 80 8.90 -22.27 -4.59
CA GLY A 80 9.00 -22.44 -6.04
C GLY A 80 8.85 -21.12 -6.79
N TYR A 81 7.80 -20.37 -6.46
CA TYR A 81 7.41 -19.12 -7.12
C TYR A 81 8.40 -17.98 -6.84
N TYR A 82 8.73 -17.74 -5.56
CA TYR A 82 9.65 -16.68 -5.15
C TYR A 82 11.12 -17.13 -5.11
N GLY A 83 11.39 -18.41 -5.38
CA GLY A 83 12.73 -18.96 -5.46
C GLY A 83 13.53 -18.47 -6.68
N ALA A 84 14.85 -18.66 -6.63
CA ALA A 84 15.80 -18.17 -7.64
C ALA A 84 15.67 -18.78 -9.06
N LEU A 85 14.65 -19.63 -9.30
CA LEU A 85 14.31 -20.22 -10.60
C LEU A 85 12.84 -20.03 -10.99
N GLY A 86 12.05 -19.32 -10.16
CA GLY A 86 10.66 -18.95 -10.42
C GLY A 86 10.56 -17.55 -11.02
N TYR A 87 9.70 -16.70 -10.44
CA TYR A 87 9.34 -15.38 -10.97
C TYR A 87 10.55 -14.50 -11.30
N ALA A 88 11.50 -14.35 -10.37
CA ALA A 88 12.67 -13.50 -10.59
C ALA A 88 13.52 -13.96 -11.79
N ARG A 89 13.60 -15.29 -12.04
CA ARG A 89 14.37 -15.82 -13.18
C ARG A 89 13.63 -15.62 -14.49
N GLY A 90 12.32 -15.88 -14.52
CA GLY A 90 11.49 -15.58 -15.67
C GLY A 90 11.57 -14.09 -16.04
N TYR A 91 11.49 -13.21 -15.04
CA TYR A 91 11.61 -11.77 -15.22
C TYR A 91 12.96 -11.35 -15.81
N ASP A 92 14.07 -11.87 -15.28
CA ASP A 92 15.42 -11.61 -15.83
C ASP A 92 15.54 -12.04 -17.31
N ASP A 93 15.05 -13.25 -17.64
CA ASP A 93 15.10 -13.79 -19.00
C ASP A 93 14.21 -12.98 -19.96
N GLY A 94 12.96 -12.72 -19.56
CA GLY A 94 11.98 -11.97 -20.34
C GLY A 94 12.37 -10.51 -20.55
N TRP A 95 12.90 -9.84 -19.52
CA TRP A 95 13.40 -8.47 -19.65
C TRP A 95 14.50 -8.37 -20.71
N VAL A 96 15.46 -9.31 -20.74
CA VAL A 96 16.56 -9.31 -21.72
C VAL A 96 16.04 -9.53 -23.14
N GLU A 97 15.06 -10.43 -23.33
CA GLU A 97 14.44 -10.70 -24.63
C GLU A 97 13.61 -9.49 -25.11
N GLY A 98 12.65 -9.03 -24.31
CA GLY A 98 11.78 -7.91 -24.63
C GLY A 98 12.56 -6.61 -24.86
N TYR A 99 13.55 -6.30 -24.03
CA TYR A 99 14.37 -5.08 -24.18
C TYR A 99 15.20 -5.09 -25.46
N ALA A 100 15.65 -6.25 -25.91
CA ALA A 100 16.28 -6.39 -27.22
C ALA A 100 15.27 -6.18 -28.35
N GLU A 101 14.08 -6.81 -28.30
CA GLU A 101 13.09 -6.69 -29.37
C GLU A 101 12.51 -5.27 -29.49
N GLY A 102 12.10 -4.64 -28.38
CA GLY A 102 11.62 -3.25 -28.38
C GLY A 102 12.72 -2.27 -28.83
N GLY A 103 13.98 -2.52 -28.46
CA GLY A 103 15.15 -1.75 -28.92
C GLY A 103 15.44 -1.89 -30.43
N PHE A 104 14.82 -2.84 -31.12
CA PHE A 104 14.89 -3.02 -32.57
C PHE A 104 13.53 -2.83 -33.29
N ASP A 105 12.49 -2.34 -32.61
CA ASP A 105 11.19 -2.10 -33.20
C ASP A 105 11.27 -0.98 -34.27
N PRO A 106 11.02 -1.27 -35.57
CA PRO A 106 11.08 -0.26 -36.62
C PRO A 106 9.99 0.84 -36.48
N LEU A 107 8.96 0.62 -35.67
CA LEU A 107 7.91 1.62 -35.42
C LEU A 107 8.40 2.77 -34.52
N ALA A 108 9.32 2.52 -33.58
CA ALA A 108 9.80 3.53 -32.63
C ALA A 108 10.34 4.79 -33.35
N CYS A 109 11.14 4.59 -34.40
CA CYS A 109 11.67 5.68 -35.21
C CYS A 109 10.63 6.34 -36.13
N SER A 110 9.56 5.63 -36.48
CA SER A 110 8.46 6.19 -37.30
C SER A 110 7.52 7.08 -36.47
N ALA A 111 7.34 6.77 -35.20
CA ALA A 111 6.50 7.56 -34.28
C ALA A 111 7.16 8.92 -33.96
N GLY A 112 8.45 8.96 -33.62
CA GLY A 112 9.14 10.21 -33.29
C GLY A 112 9.25 11.21 -34.45
N ALA A 113 9.30 10.70 -35.70
CA ALA A 113 9.21 11.54 -36.89
C ALA A 113 7.79 12.09 -37.13
N GLY A 114 6.75 11.38 -36.65
CA GLY A 114 5.36 11.83 -36.68
C GLY A 114 5.06 12.90 -35.63
N GLU A 115 5.55 12.72 -34.40
CA GLU A 115 5.41 13.73 -33.33
C GLU A 115 6.15 15.03 -33.70
N GLY A 116 7.40 14.97 -34.17
CA GLY A 116 8.11 16.21 -34.58
C GLY A 116 7.44 16.99 -35.72
N TYR A 117 6.77 16.30 -36.65
CA TYR A 117 5.95 16.97 -37.66
C TYR A 117 4.69 17.64 -37.06
N ALA A 118 4.04 16.97 -36.10
CA ALA A 118 2.86 17.50 -35.41
C ALA A 118 3.22 18.68 -34.48
N ASP A 119 4.32 18.59 -33.74
CA ASP A 119 4.86 19.67 -32.90
C ASP A 119 5.21 20.89 -33.75
N GLY A 120 5.94 20.70 -34.85
CA GLY A 120 6.26 21.77 -35.78
C GLY A 120 5.01 22.42 -36.36
N GLN A 121 4.01 21.63 -36.76
CA GLN A 121 2.73 22.16 -37.23
C GLN A 121 1.99 22.94 -36.13
N ALA A 122 1.98 22.44 -34.89
CA ALA A 122 1.30 23.07 -33.76
C ALA A 122 1.99 24.36 -33.31
N GLU A 123 3.28 24.32 -32.97
CA GLU A 123 4.05 25.50 -32.55
C GLU A 123 4.12 26.55 -33.66
N GLY A 124 4.25 26.13 -34.93
CA GLY A 124 4.12 27.03 -36.07
C GLY A 124 2.75 27.70 -36.10
N SER A 125 1.66 26.93 -35.99
CA SER A 125 0.30 27.48 -36.02
C SER A 125 -0.01 28.39 -34.83
N ASP A 126 0.44 28.02 -33.63
CA ASP A 126 0.22 28.79 -32.39
C ASP A 126 1.06 30.08 -32.38
N ILE A 127 2.30 30.07 -32.89
CA ILE A 127 3.10 31.28 -33.07
C ILE A 127 2.47 32.17 -34.14
N GLY A 128 2.14 31.63 -35.33
CA GLY A 128 1.50 32.42 -36.39
C GLY A 128 0.16 33.01 -35.96
N TRP A 129 -0.67 32.22 -35.26
CA TRP A 129 -1.93 32.68 -34.69
C TRP A 129 -1.71 33.73 -33.62
N SER A 130 -0.80 33.53 -32.67
CA SER A 130 -0.57 34.49 -31.58
C SER A 130 0.15 35.77 -32.04
N GLU A 131 1.01 35.73 -33.05
CA GLU A 131 1.55 36.94 -33.69
C GLU A 131 0.43 37.75 -34.35
N GLY A 132 -0.43 37.12 -35.17
CA GLY A 132 -1.57 37.78 -35.81
C GLY A 132 -2.67 38.23 -34.84
N TYR A 133 -2.90 37.48 -33.76
CA TYR A 133 -3.90 37.77 -32.74
C TYR A 133 -3.43 38.85 -31.76
N VAL A 134 -2.15 38.89 -31.37
CA VAL A 134 -1.61 39.94 -30.49
C VAL A 134 -1.56 41.30 -31.19
N GLU A 135 -1.30 41.37 -32.50
CA GLU A 135 -1.51 42.62 -33.27
C GLU A 135 -3.00 43.08 -33.29
N GLY A 136 -3.95 42.19 -32.96
CA GLY A 136 -5.40 42.48 -32.89
C GLY A 136 -6.02 42.51 -31.49
N TRP A 137 -5.28 42.27 -30.39
CA TRP A 137 -5.87 42.02 -29.06
C TRP A 137 -5.23 42.77 -27.88
N ASP A 138 -4.45 43.82 -28.11
CA ASP A 138 -3.75 44.59 -27.04
C ASP A 138 -4.66 45.61 -26.29
N GLU A 139 -5.97 45.36 -26.17
CA GLU A 139 -6.96 46.34 -25.67
C GLU A 139 -7.85 45.95 -24.45
N GLY A 140 -7.81 44.72 -23.87
CA GLY A 140 -8.69 44.43 -22.70
C GLY A 140 -8.35 43.23 -21.79
N TRP A 141 -8.12 43.45 -20.47
CA TRP A 141 -7.63 42.40 -19.56
C TRP A 141 -8.09 42.44 -18.05
N TYR A 142 -8.97 41.48 -17.67
CA TYR A 142 -9.01 40.65 -16.43
C TYR A 142 -9.47 41.11 -14.99
N GLU A 143 -9.71 40.11 -14.09
CA GLU A 143 -10.08 40.18 -12.63
C GLU A 143 -9.13 39.29 -11.72
N GLY A 144 -9.36 38.87 -10.45
CA GLY A 144 -10.50 38.94 -9.49
C GLY A 144 -10.40 38.05 -8.19
N TYR A 145 -11.50 37.96 -7.42
CA TYR A 145 -11.90 36.95 -6.39
C TYR A 145 -11.28 36.91 -4.93
N ALA A 146 -11.83 36.05 -4.01
CA ALA A 146 -11.58 35.99 -2.53
C ALA A 146 -11.84 34.59 -1.79
N ASP A 147 -11.81 34.51 -0.43
CA ASP A 147 -11.67 33.31 0.51
C ASP A 147 -12.66 33.34 1.76
N GLY A 148 -12.95 32.35 2.66
CA GLY A 148 -12.55 30.93 2.96
C GLY A 148 -12.95 30.39 4.40
N SER A 149 -12.18 29.44 5.01
CA SER A 149 -12.14 28.96 6.46
C SER A 149 -12.85 27.62 6.98
N GLN A 150 -12.87 27.30 8.32
CA GLN A 150 -12.83 25.91 8.95
C GLN A 150 -13.50 25.64 10.38
N GLY A 151 -13.64 24.37 10.91
CA GLY A 151 -13.40 23.97 12.37
C GLY A 151 -14.31 23.03 13.30
N CYS A 152 -13.70 22.14 14.18
CA CYS A 152 -14.07 21.56 15.56
C CYS A 152 -15.35 20.67 15.90
N ALA A 153 -15.65 20.03 17.09
CA ALA A 153 -15.06 19.26 18.27
C ALA A 153 -16.17 18.89 19.38
N LEU A 154 -16.17 18.11 20.53
CA LEU A 154 -15.52 16.92 21.25
C LEU A 154 -16.35 16.47 22.56
N ARG A 155 -16.11 15.32 23.30
CA ARG A 155 -16.81 14.93 24.62
C ARG A 155 -16.17 13.83 25.61
N ARG A 156 -16.77 13.47 26.81
CA ARG A 156 -16.29 12.56 27.94
C ARG A 156 -17.36 11.96 28.96
N GLU A 157 -16.97 11.21 30.05
CA GLU A 157 -17.74 10.22 30.91
C GLU A 157 -17.69 10.31 32.50
N ALA A 158 -18.34 9.37 33.27
CA ALA A 158 -18.37 9.15 34.77
C ALA A 158 -18.70 7.68 35.26
N LYS A 159 -18.69 7.34 36.59
CA LYS A 159 -18.81 5.97 37.27
C LYS A 159 -19.36 6.07 38.74
N ALA A 160 -19.68 5.08 39.63
CA ALA A 160 -19.85 3.59 39.75
C ALA A 160 -20.57 3.19 41.11
N ASP A 161 -20.80 1.89 41.46
CA ASP A 161 -21.51 1.31 42.66
C ASP A 161 -21.18 -0.22 42.87
N PRO A 162 -21.42 -0.93 44.02
CA PRO A 162 -21.34 -2.38 44.35
C PRO A 162 -21.29 -3.51 43.29
N GLU A 163 -21.70 -3.26 42.05
CA GLU A 163 -21.13 -3.94 40.87
C GLU A 163 -19.59 -3.95 40.87
N ASP A 164 -18.98 -3.03 41.63
CA ASP A 164 -17.55 -2.89 41.89
C ASP A 164 -16.85 -4.16 42.42
N LEU A 165 -17.45 -4.93 43.34
CA LEU A 165 -16.81 -6.15 43.89
C LEU A 165 -16.67 -7.24 42.82
N SER A 166 -17.78 -7.59 42.16
CA SER A 166 -17.76 -8.53 41.03
C SER A 166 -17.01 -7.96 39.83
N THR A 167 -16.84 -6.64 39.74
CA THR A 167 -15.96 -6.00 38.76
C THR A 167 -14.48 -6.16 39.10
N CYS A 168 -14.06 -6.17 40.37
CA CYS A 168 -12.68 -6.51 40.73
C CYS A 168 -12.37 -7.99 40.50
N GLU A 169 -13.27 -8.90 40.85
CA GLU A 169 -13.20 -10.33 40.51
C GLU A 169 -13.11 -10.56 39.00
N ARG A 170 -14.06 -10.01 38.24
CA ARG A 170 -14.06 -10.01 36.76
C ARG A 170 -12.80 -9.40 36.16
N ARG A 171 -12.25 -8.32 36.74
CA ARG A 171 -10.95 -7.75 36.31
C ARG A 171 -9.76 -8.65 36.65
N GLY A 172 -9.82 -9.40 37.73
CA GLY A 172 -8.85 -10.45 38.06
C GLY A 172 -8.86 -11.53 36.98
N TYR A 173 -10.05 -12.02 36.65
CA TYR A 173 -10.24 -13.03 35.62
C TYR A 173 -9.84 -12.52 34.22
N ASP A 174 -10.46 -11.44 33.73
CA ASP A 174 -10.27 -10.90 32.37
C ASP A 174 -8.84 -10.46 32.06
N ARG A 175 -8.01 -10.14 33.07
CA ARG A 175 -6.59 -9.78 32.89
C ARG A 175 -5.64 -10.98 32.87
N ASN A 176 -6.03 -12.10 33.49
CA ASN A 176 -5.16 -13.27 33.65
C ASN A 176 -5.66 -14.47 32.83
N VAL A 177 -6.85 -14.42 32.24
CA VAL A 177 -7.38 -15.46 31.34
C VAL A 177 -6.64 -15.44 30.00
N ASP A 178 -6.01 -16.56 29.70
CA ASP A 178 -5.17 -16.78 28.52
C ASP A 178 -6.00 -17.50 27.45
N ARG A 179 -6.60 -16.70 26.57
CA ARG A 179 -7.47 -17.20 25.50
C ARG A 179 -6.74 -18.09 24.48
N GLY A 180 -5.41 -18.06 24.45
CA GLY A 180 -4.57 -18.95 23.63
C GLY A 180 -4.05 -20.19 24.37
N ALA A 181 -4.49 -20.44 25.62
CA ALA A 181 -4.06 -21.61 26.38
C ALA A 181 -4.46 -22.92 25.67
N TYR A 182 -5.68 -22.99 25.13
CA TYR A 182 -6.15 -24.10 24.31
C TYR A 182 -5.25 -24.31 23.09
N ASP A 183 -5.00 -23.26 22.29
CA ASP A 183 -4.25 -23.37 21.03
C ASP A 183 -2.80 -23.81 21.26
N ARG A 184 -2.15 -23.35 22.34
CA ARG A 184 -0.82 -23.84 22.72
C ARG A 184 -0.84 -25.29 23.19
N GLY A 185 -1.88 -25.68 23.95
CA GLY A 185 -2.09 -27.07 24.35
C GLY A 185 -2.28 -27.98 23.14
N TYR A 186 -3.11 -27.56 22.18
CA TYR A 186 -3.39 -28.24 20.92
C TYR A 186 -2.14 -28.32 20.04
N THR A 187 -1.41 -27.21 19.87
CA THR A 187 -0.14 -27.17 19.13
C THR A 187 0.91 -28.10 19.74
N GLN A 188 1.03 -28.14 21.08
CA GLN A 188 1.92 -29.11 21.72
C GLN A 188 1.39 -30.54 21.57
N GLY A 189 0.08 -30.78 21.67
CA GLY A 189 -0.51 -32.09 21.45
C GLY A 189 -0.27 -32.62 20.03
N LYS A 190 -0.33 -31.76 19.00
CA LYS A 190 0.03 -32.11 17.61
C LYS A 190 1.50 -32.54 17.50
N ARG A 191 2.42 -31.87 18.22
CA ARG A 191 3.86 -32.19 18.24
C ARG A 191 4.18 -33.47 19.04
N ASP A 192 3.47 -33.68 20.14
CA ASP A 192 3.66 -34.81 21.05
C ASP A 192 2.91 -36.09 20.58
N ASN A 193 2.10 -36.01 19.49
CA ASN A 193 1.33 -37.13 18.92
C ASN A 193 2.10 -37.79 17.75
N PRO A 194 2.67 -38.99 17.93
CA PRO A 194 3.49 -39.64 16.90
C PRO A 194 2.69 -40.18 15.71
N GLU A 195 1.38 -40.41 15.84
CA GLU A 195 0.54 -40.90 14.74
C GLU A 195 0.25 -39.75 13.76
N TYR A 196 -0.21 -38.60 14.29
CA TYR A 196 -0.35 -37.36 13.53
C TYR A 196 0.98 -36.96 12.86
N GLN A 197 2.09 -36.96 13.60
CA GLN A 197 3.40 -36.56 13.05
C GLN A 197 3.87 -37.48 11.91
N ALA A 198 3.55 -38.78 11.96
CA ALA A 198 3.90 -39.72 10.90
C ALA A 198 3.12 -39.48 9.60
N GLY A 199 1.85 -39.05 9.68
CA GLY A 199 1.06 -38.65 8.51
C GLY A 199 1.53 -37.31 7.96
N TYR A 200 1.70 -36.34 8.85
CA TYR A 200 2.13 -34.97 8.52
C TYR A 200 3.47 -34.95 7.78
N THR A 201 4.53 -35.56 8.33
CA THR A 201 5.84 -35.57 7.68
C THR A 201 5.81 -36.28 6.32
N HIS A 202 5.02 -37.35 6.18
CA HIS A 202 4.92 -38.08 4.91
C HIS A 202 4.25 -37.26 3.81
N ALA A 203 3.10 -36.64 4.11
CA ALA A 203 2.36 -35.82 3.17
C ALA A 203 3.11 -34.51 2.86
N TYR A 204 3.66 -33.84 3.88
CA TYR A 204 4.37 -32.56 3.73
C TYR A 204 5.57 -32.66 2.77
N GLU A 205 6.43 -33.69 2.91
CA GLU A 205 7.59 -33.84 2.01
C GLU A 205 7.18 -34.04 0.54
N LEU A 206 6.09 -34.77 0.28
CA LEU A 206 5.58 -35.00 -1.08
C LEU A 206 4.88 -33.76 -1.65
N ALA A 207 4.02 -33.12 -0.86
CA ALA A 207 3.27 -31.94 -1.26
C ALA A 207 4.18 -30.71 -1.46
N TYR A 208 5.20 -30.54 -0.61
CA TYR A 208 6.24 -29.51 -0.80
C TYR A 208 6.99 -29.68 -2.12
N LEU A 209 7.33 -30.92 -2.49
CA LEU A 209 7.99 -31.18 -3.78
C LEU A 209 7.07 -30.94 -4.98
N ALA A 210 5.76 -31.22 -4.87
CA ALA A 210 4.79 -30.90 -5.90
C ALA A 210 4.60 -29.38 -6.06
N GLY A 211 4.25 -28.68 -4.97
CA GLY A 211 4.09 -27.23 -4.95
C GLY A 211 5.34 -26.50 -5.44
N ARG A 212 6.54 -26.97 -5.07
CA ARG A 212 7.83 -26.46 -5.57
C ARG A 212 7.94 -26.44 -7.08
N VAL A 213 7.44 -27.47 -7.77
CA VAL A 213 7.48 -27.56 -9.22
C VAL A 213 6.40 -26.66 -9.83
N ASP A 214 5.17 -26.73 -9.33
CA ASP A 214 4.05 -25.95 -9.86
C ASP A 214 4.27 -24.44 -9.69
N GLY A 215 4.71 -24.01 -8.50
CA GLY A 215 5.08 -22.62 -8.21
C GLY A 215 6.28 -22.14 -9.01
N GLN A 216 7.29 -22.98 -9.24
CA GLN A 216 8.42 -22.63 -10.11
C GLN A 216 7.97 -22.44 -11.56
N VAL A 217 7.15 -23.35 -12.09
CA VAL A 217 6.64 -23.27 -13.47
C VAL A 217 5.73 -22.06 -13.67
N GLN A 218 4.77 -21.83 -12.77
CA GLN A 218 3.88 -20.67 -12.84
C GLN A 218 4.65 -19.37 -12.64
N GLY A 219 5.50 -19.28 -11.62
CA GLY A 219 6.32 -18.11 -11.34
C GLY A 219 7.21 -17.75 -12.52
N TYR A 220 7.96 -18.71 -13.08
CA TYR A 220 8.79 -18.47 -14.26
C TYR A 220 7.96 -17.96 -15.46
N ALA A 221 6.77 -18.53 -15.71
CA ALA A 221 5.92 -18.12 -16.83
C ALA A 221 5.33 -16.71 -16.66
N GLU A 222 4.87 -16.36 -15.45
CA GLU A 222 4.38 -15.02 -15.13
C GLU A 222 5.51 -13.97 -15.17
N GLY A 223 6.65 -14.29 -14.57
CA GLY A 223 7.84 -13.44 -14.61
C GLY A 223 8.32 -13.20 -16.04
N LEU A 224 8.34 -14.23 -16.90
CA LEU A 224 8.73 -14.11 -18.30
C LEU A 224 7.82 -13.13 -19.05
N ALA A 225 6.51 -13.19 -18.83
CA ALA A 225 5.55 -12.28 -19.46
C ALA A 225 5.69 -10.83 -18.95
N ASP A 226 5.79 -10.64 -17.63
CA ASP A 226 5.96 -9.32 -17.02
C ASP A 226 7.29 -8.67 -17.41
N GLY A 227 8.37 -9.46 -17.40
CA GLY A 227 9.71 -9.04 -17.78
C GLY A 227 9.77 -8.68 -19.27
N TYR A 228 9.21 -9.51 -20.14
CA TYR A 228 9.13 -9.22 -21.58
C TYR A 228 8.36 -7.92 -21.85
N ALA A 229 7.19 -7.73 -21.24
CA ALA A 229 6.37 -6.54 -21.46
C ALA A 229 7.08 -5.25 -21.00
N GLN A 230 7.70 -5.26 -19.81
CA GLN A 230 8.42 -4.10 -19.27
C GLN A 230 9.76 -3.86 -19.99
N GLY A 231 10.46 -4.93 -20.38
CA GLY A 231 11.65 -4.86 -21.21
C GLY A 231 11.35 -4.25 -22.56
N TYR A 232 10.31 -4.73 -23.26
CA TYR A 232 9.88 -4.19 -24.56
C TYR A 232 9.58 -2.70 -24.49
N ALA A 233 8.83 -2.25 -23.47
CA ALA A 233 8.59 -0.83 -23.25
C ALA A 233 9.89 -0.05 -23.06
N GLY A 234 10.78 -0.48 -22.16
CA GLY A 234 12.06 0.22 -21.90
C GLY A 234 13.04 0.19 -23.09
N GLY A 235 12.97 -0.84 -23.95
CA GLY A 235 13.74 -0.92 -25.19
C GLY A 235 13.17 0.00 -26.27
N TYR A 236 11.84 -0.03 -26.44
CA TYR A 236 11.11 0.84 -27.36
C TYR A 236 11.31 2.32 -27.00
N ASP A 237 11.16 2.69 -25.72
CA ASP A 237 11.35 4.07 -25.25
C ASP A 237 12.78 4.58 -25.51
N LEU A 238 13.79 3.71 -25.40
CA LEU A 238 15.17 4.06 -25.72
C LEU A 238 15.39 4.23 -27.24
N ALA A 239 14.85 3.33 -28.06
CA ALA A 239 14.91 3.45 -29.51
C ALA A 239 14.13 4.68 -30.01
N TYR A 240 12.98 4.96 -29.39
CA TYR A 240 12.14 6.12 -29.61
C TYR A 240 12.93 7.40 -29.34
N ALA A 241 13.48 7.56 -28.13
CA ALA A 241 14.25 8.75 -27.76
C ALA A 241 15.48 8.96 -28.67
N GLN A 242 16.24 7.90 -28.98
CA GLN A 242 17.39 7.99 -29.89
C GLN A 242 17.01 8.41 -31.31
N CYS A 243 15.85 7.97 -31.82
CA CYS A 243 15.36 8.38 -33.12
C CYS A 243 14.67 9.75 -33.10
N TYR A 244 13.99 10.12 -32.00
CA TYR A 244 13.42 11.43 -31.78
C TYR A 244 14.51 12.52 -31.86
N ASP A 245 15.59 12.38 -31.09
CA ASP A 245 16.74 13.32 -31.12
C ASP A 245 17.37 13.52 -32.53
N GLN A 246 17.20 12.55 -33.44
CA GLN A 246 17.75 12.58 -34.80
C GLN A 246 16.75 12.98 -35.89
N ALA A 247 15.47 12.64 -35.73
CA ALA A 247 14.42 12.81 -36.72
C ALA A 247 13.49 13.99 -36.40
N TRP A 248 13.26 14.30 -35.12
CA TRP A 248 12.41 15.40 -34.68
C TRP A 248 12.78 16.74 -35.33
N PRO A 249 14.08 17.16 -35.41
CA PRO A 249 14.42 18.42 -36.08
C PRO A 249 14.02 18.48 -37.56
N GLN A 250 14.07 17.34 -38.27
CA GLN A 250 13.69 17.25 -39.68
C GLN A 250 12.17 17.19 -39.87
N GLY A 251 11.44 16.58 -38.93
CA GLY A 251 9.98 16.62 -38.89
C GLY A 251 9.47 18.03 -38.56
N PHE A 252 10.09 18.67 -37.55
CA PHE A 252 9.77 20.01 -37.08
C PHE A 252 9.95 21.05 -38.18
N ASP A 253 11.13 21.13 -38.82
CA ASP A 253 11.38 22.06 -39.94
C ASP A 253 10.35 21.88 -41.08
N ALA A 254 9.90 20.65 -41.32
CA ALA A 254 8.91 20.31 -42.36
C ALA A 254 7.46 20.66 -41.97
N GLY A 255 7.08 20.57 -40.69
CA GLY A 255 5.76 20.93 -40.17
C GLY A 255 5.60 22.43 -39.87
N TYR A 256 6.67 23.08 -39.43
CA TYR A 256 6.69 24.47 -38.97
C TYR A 256 6.32 25.48 -40.07
N THR A 257 6.94 25.38 -41.25
CA THR A 257 6.69 26.37 -42.32
C THR A 257 5.23 26.35 -42.83
N PRO A 258 4.60 25.17 -43.07
CA PRO A 258 3.17 25.09 -43.32
C PRO A 258 2.29 25.58 -42.16
N GLY A 259 2.61 25.21 -40.92
CA GLY A 259 1.87 25.60 -39.72
C GLY A 259 1.84 27.12 -39.52
N TRP A 260 3.00 27.77 -39.52
CA TRP A 260 3.11 29.22 -39.34
C TRP A 260 2.36 30.01 -40.41
N THR A 261 2.43 29.57 -41.68
CA THR A 261 1.69 30.24 -42.76
C THR A 261 0.17 30.16 -42.53
N GLN A 262 -0.33 28.99 -42.12
CA GLN A 262 -1.75 28.79 -41.82
C GLN A 262 -2.20 29.58 -40.57
N GLY A 263 -1.42 29.55 -39.50
CA GLY A 263 -1.70 30.28 -38.27
C GLY A 263 -1.74 31.79 -38.48
N TYR A 264 -0.76 32.34 -39.21
CA TYR A 264 -0.67 33.78 -39.51
C TYR A 264 -1.85 34.26 -40.36
N ASP A 265 -2.19 33.56 -41.45
CA ASP A 265 -3.32 33.92 -42.31
C ASP A 265 -4.64 33.95 -41.50
N PHE A 266 -4.91 32.93 -40.67
CA PHE A 266 -6.13 32.90 -39.85
C PHE A 266 -6.14 33.95 -38.73
N GLY A 267 -5.03 34.11 -37.99
CA GLY A 267 -4.92 35.08 -36.90
C GLY A 267 -5.11 36.51 -37.40
N TRP A 268 -4.52 36.85 -38.55
CA TRP A 268 -4.67 38.15 -39.18
C TRP A 268 -6.12 38.43 -39.62
N TYR A 269 -6.82 37.47 -40.22
CA TYR A 269 -8.22 37.68 -40.63
C TYR A 269 -9.18 37.81 -39.44
N GLU A 270 -9.08 36.96 -38.42
CA GLU A 270 -9.93 37.07 -37.22
C GLU A 270 -9.64 38.36 -36.43
N GLY A 271 -8.37 38.73 -36.24
CA GLY A 271 -8.00 39.99 -35.59
C GLY A 271 -8.47 41.23 -36.35
N TYR A 272 -8.35 41.20 -37.68
CA TYR A 272 -8.85 42.28 -38.55
C TYR A 272 -10.37 42.39 -38.51
N ASP A 273 -11.11 41.28 -38.63
CA ASP A 273 -12.58 41.30 -38.66
C ASP A 273 -13.20 41.66 -37.30
N VAL A 274 -12.58 41.26 -36.18
CA VAL A 274 -12.97 41.70 -34.83
C VAL A 274 -12.75 43.21 -34.66
N GLY A 275 -11.54 43.71 -34.92
CA GLY A 275 -11.22 45.14 -34.80
C GLY A 275 -12.01 46.02 -35.78
N TYR A 276 -12.33 45.51 -36.97
CA TYR A 276 -13.19 46.18 -37.95
C TYR A 276 -14.67 46.15 -37.55
N GLY A 277 -15.12 45.11 -36.84
CA GLY A 277 -16.46 45.00 -36.28
C GLY A 277 -16.71 46.01 -35.16
N ASP A 278 -15.86 46.01 -34.13
CA ASP A 278 -16.00 46.92 -32.98
C ASP A 278 -15.88 48.40 -33.41
N ALA A 279 -15.01 48.70 -34.39
CA ALA A 279 -14.87 50.05 -34.96
C ALA A 279 -16.09 50.54 -35.78
N LEU A 280 -17.06 49.67 -36.09
CA LEU A 280 -18.29 50.04 -36.80
C LEU A 280 -19.50 50.26 -35.88
N ASP A 281 -19.51 49.67 -34.68
CA ASP A 281 -20.58 49.86 -33.69
C ASP A 281 -20.42 51.13 -32.82
N GLU A 282 -19.30 51.87 -32.94
CA GLU A 282 -19.08 53.19 -32.32
C GLU A 282 -19.49 54.42 -33.19
N CYS A 283 -20.38 54.25 -34.19
CA CYS A 283 -20.85 55.31 -35.11
C CYS A 283 -22.26 55.88 -34.83
#